data_AF-A0A1V5GH61-F1
#
_entry.id   AF-A0A1V5GH61-F1
#
_cell.length_a   1.000
_cell.length_b   1.000
_cell.length_c   1.000
_cell.angle_alpha   90.00
_cell.angle_beta   90.00
_cell.angle_gamma   90.00
#
_symmetry.space_group_name_H-M   'P 1'
#
loop_
_entity.id
_entity.type
_entity.pdbx_description
1 polymer ?
#
loop_
_entity_poly.entity_id
_entity_poly.type
_entity_poly.pdbx_seq_one_letter_code
_entity_poly.pdbx_strand_id
1 'polypeptide(L)'
;MKLILIFIAFTFFLRAEAQYCTDTIFNKYETGLLFRVGNSFMKGQHKISFQEMGKEFSLSDIGLDLYKTAKRKLTFSKIFSFTSIACGLAAAAAISKNKDLGLGFLIGQMLSLSISIQNRISGNKFLDQAIQIRNKDFLFPGKD
;
A
#
# COMPACT_ATOMS: atom_id res chain seq x y z
N MET A 1 -12.87 13.49 59.74
CA MET A 1 -13.42 13.17 58.39
C MET A 1 -12.72 13.87 57.24
N LYS A 2 -12.46 15.19 57.28
CA LYS A 2 -11.82 15.92 56.15
C LYS A 2 -10.41 15.42 55.76
N LEU A 3 -9.59 15.00 56.72
CA LEU A 3 -8.24 14.47 56.47
C LEU A 3 -8.22 13.11 55.75
N ILE A 4 -9.22 12.25 56.01
CA ILE A 4 -9.33 10.94 55.37
C ILE A 4 -9.70 11.09 53.89
N LEU A 5 -10.58 12.04 53.58
CA LEU A 5 -10.96 12.39 52.20
C LEU A 5 -9.79 12.93 51.38
N ILE A 6 -8.91 13.74 51.99
CA ILE A 6 -7.69 14.24 51.34
C ILE A 6 -6.70 13.10 51.09
N PHE A 7 -6.54 12.18 52.04
CA PHE A 7 -5.67 11.02 51.88
C PHE A 7 -6.16 10.06 50.78
N ILE A 8 -7.48 9.85 50.68
CA ILE A 8 -8.09 9.06 49.59
C ILE A 8 -7.96 9.76 48.24
N ALA A 9 -8.14 11.09 48.18
CA ALA A 9 -7.94 11.85 46.94
C ALA A 9 -6.47 11.83 46.49
N PHE A 10 -5.52 11.85 47.43
CA PHE A 10 -4.09 11.77 47.15
C PHE A 10 -3.67 10.38 46.65
N THR A 11 -4.23 9.29 47.19
CA THR A 11 -3.96 7.93 46.69
C THR A 11 -4.59 7.67 45.31
N PHE A 12 -5.69 8.34 44.98
CA PHE A 12 -6.24 8.34 43.62
C PHE A 12 -5.38 9.14 42.64
N PHE A 13 -4.80 10.27 43.05
CA PHE A 13 -3.88 11.04 42.22
C PHE A 13 -2.55 10.31 41.96
N LEU A 14 -2.04 9.55 42.94
CA LEU A 14 -0.83 8.73 42.78
C LEU A 14 -1.03 7.51 41.86
N ARG A 15 -2.27 7.09 41.58
CA ARG A 15 -2.57 6.02 40.62
C ARG A 15 -2.74 6.50 39.18
N ALA A 16 -2.58 7.80 38.92
CA ALA A 16 -2.68 8.37 37.59
C ALA A 16 -1.35 8.37 36.81
N GLU A 17 -0.33 7.63 37.27
CA GLU A 17 0.74 7.20 36.39
C GLU A 17 0.19 6.10 35.49
N ALA A 18 -0.35 6.52 34.35
CA ALA A 18 -0.60 5.66 33.22
C ALA A 18 0.63 4.77 33.04
N GLN A 19 0.45 3.46 33.18
CA GLN A 19 1.40 2.47 32.71
C GLN A 19 1.63 2.77 31.22
N TYR A 20 2.67 3.54 30.94
CA TYR A 20 3.30 3.53 29.63
C TYR A 20 3.72 2.08 29.46
N CYS A 21 3.01 1.37 28.59
CA CYS A 21 3.42 0.06 28.16
C CYS A 21 4.78 0.27 27.47
N THR A 22 5.86 0.10 28.24
CA THR A 22 7.26 0.14 27.84
C THR A 22 7.63 -1.10 27.01
N ASP A 23 6.66 -1.69 26.33
CA ASP A 23 6.90 -2.75 25.39
C ASP A 23 7.32 -2.09 24.07
N THR A 24 8.60 -1.69 24.04
CA THR A 24 9.22 -0.90 22.98
C THR A 24 9.10 -1.55 21.60
N ILE A 25 8.92 -2.88 21.55
CA ILE A 25 8.69 -3.63 20.31
C ILE A 25 7.23 -3.56 19.89
N PHE A 26 6.28 -3.79 20.82
CA PHE A 26 4.85 -3.69 20.53
C PHE A 26 4.48 -2.28 20.03
N ASN A 27 5.00 -1.26 20.70
CA ASN A 27 4.74 0.13 20.33
C ASN A 27 5.39 0.50 18.96
N LYS A 28 6.58 -0.03 18.65
CA LYS A 28 7.18 0.07 17.30
C LYS A 28 6.35 -0.65 16.23
N TYR A 29 5.81 -1.82 16.56
CA TYR A 29 4.96 -2.60 15.67
C TYR A 29 3.67 -1.85 15.34
N GLU A 30 3.04 -1.26 16.36
CA GLU A 30 1.75 -0.59 16.26
C GLU A 30 1.82 0.75 15.52
N THR A 31 2.94 1.48 15.64
CA THR A 31 3.07 2.84 15.08
C THR A 31 3.88 2.91 13.78
N GLY A 32 4.84 1.99 13.60
CA GLY A 32 5.86 2.10 12.57
C GLY A 32 5.66 1.23 11.35
N LEU A 33 4.87 0.15 11.45
CA LEU A 33 4.70 -0.79 10.35
C LEU A 33 3.79 -0.27 9.26
N LEU A 34 4.21 -0.55 8.03
CA LEU A 34 3.49 -0.21 6.83
C LEU A 34 2.76 -1.46 6.33
N PHE A 35 1.46 -1.36 6.10
CA PHE A 35 0.65 -2.49 5.64
C PHE A 35 -0.48 -2.02 4.72
N ARG A 36 -1.06 -2.99 4.01
CA ARG A 36 -2.12 -2.74 3.04
C ARG A 36 -3.47 -3.17 3.60
N VAL A 37 -4.46 -2.29 3.51
CA VAL A 37 -5.86 -2.57 3.85
C VAL A 37 -6.71 -2.32 2.60
N GLY A 38 -7.04 -3.39 1.88
CA GLY A 38 -7.75 -3.32 0.60
C GLY A 38 -6.99 -2.49 -0.43
N ASN A 39 -7.53 -1.31 -0.77
CA ASN A 39 -6.92 -0.36 -1.72
C ASN A 39 -6.16 0.80 -1.04
N SER A 40 -6.11 0.81 0.29
CA SER A 40 -5.41 1.83 1.07
C SER A 40 -4.14 1.26 1.69
N PHE A 41 -3.20 2.15 1.98
CA PHE A 41 -2.00 1.83 2.74
C PHE A 41 -2.08 2.51 4.10
N MET A 42 -1.62 1.84 5.13
CA MET A 42 -1.61 2.34 6.49
C MET A 42 -0.21 2.23 7.07
N LYS A 43 0.16 3.21 7.89
CA LYS A 43 1.32 3.18 8.76
C LYS A 43 0.82 3.39 10.18
N GLY A 44 0.84 2.32 10.97
CA GLY A 44 0.07 2.26 12.21
C GLY A 44 -1.40 2.62 11.97
N GLN A 45 -1.90 3.67 12.63
CA GLN A 45 -3.29 4.14 12.47
C GLN A 45 -3.48 5.20 11.37
N HIS A 46 -2.41 5.64 10.69
CA HIS A 46 -2.50 6.68 9.68
C HIS A 46 -2.58 6.10 8.27
N LYS A 47 -3.58 6.53 7.50
CA LYS A 47 -3.66 6.24 6.07
C LYS A 47 -2.60 7.06 5.33
N ILE A 48 -1.86 6.39 4.46
CA ILE A 48 -0.83 7.01 3.62
C ILE A 48 -1.16 6.78 2.15
N SER A 49 -0.83 7.77 1.32
CA SER A 49 -0.95 7.67 -0.12
C SER A 49 0.17 6.83 -0.72
N PHE A 50 -0.07 6.31 -1.93
CA PHE A 50 0.95 5.56 -2.66
C PHE A 50 2.21 6.40 -2.94
N GLN A 51 2.08 7.72 -3.10
CA GLN A 51 3.21 8.63 -3.33
C GLN A 51 4.02 8.84 -2.05
N GLU A 52 3.35 9.01 -0.91
CA GLU A 52 4.00 9.19 0.40
C GLU A 52 4.77 7.94 0.82
N MET A 53 4.29 6.75 0.48
CA MET A 53 5.04 5.50 0.70
C MET A 53 6.45 5.54 0.10
N GLY A 54 6.66 6.24 -1.02
CA GLY A 54 7.98 6.36 -1.63
C GLY A 54 9.03 6.94 -0.69
N LYS A 55 8.62 7.81 0.25
CA LYS A 55 9.51 8.39 1.27
C LYS A 55 9.86 7.40 2.38
N GLU A 56 9.03 6.39 2.62
CA GLU A 56 9.28 5.36 3.63
C GLU A 56 10.31 4.32 3.18
N PHE A 57 10.55 4.22 1.87
CA PHE A 57 11.53 3.31 1.29
C PHE A 57 12.91 3.94 1.11
N SER A 58 13.11 5.24 1.37
CA SER A 58 14.40 5.90 1.17
C SER A 58 15.52 5.39 2.09
N LEU A 59 15.16 4.65 3.14
CA LEU A 59 16.09 4.04 4.10
C LEU A 59 16.56 2.64 3.69
N SER A 60 15.99 2.06 2.62
CA SER A 60 16.30 0.70 2.14
C SER A 60 16.45 0.74 0.63
N ASP A 61 17.68 0.68 0.11
CA ASP A 61 17.95 0.75 -1.33
C ASP A 61 17.21 -0.35 -2.11
N ILE A 62 17.19 -1.56 -1.53
CA ILE A 62 16.47 -2.71 -2.09
C ILE A 62 14.96 -2.47 -2.05
N GLY A 63 14.42 -2.00 -0.92
CA GLY A 63 13.01 -1.65 -0.79
C GLY A 63 12.59 -0.56 -1.78
N LEU A 64 13.44 0.43 -2.00
CA LEU A 64 13.19 1.53 -2.94
C LEU A 64 13.17 1.06 -4.39
N ASP A 65 14.07 0.17 -4.80
CA ASP A 65 14.09 -0.38 -6.15
C ASP A 65 12.84 -1.24 -6.43
N LEU A 66 12.46 -2.09 -5.47
CA LEU A 66 11.23 -2.87 -5.56
C LEU A 66 9.99 -1.97 -5.64
N TYR A 67 9.94 -0.89 -4.84
CA TYR A 67 8.87 0.10 -4.91
C TYR A 67 8.82 0.81 -6.27
N LYS A 68 9.97 1.23 -6.82
CA LYS A 68 10.05 1.86 -8.16
C LYS A 68 9.57 0.90 -9.25
N THR A 69 9.98 -0.36 -9.17
CA THR A 69 9.54 -1.41 -10.09
C THR A 69 8.03 -1.65 -9.98
N ALA A 70 7.51 -1.75 -8.76
CA ALA A 70 6.08 -1.85 -8.50
C ALA A 70 5.29 -0.68 -9.09
N LYS A 71 5.74 0.56 -8.82
CA LYS A 71 5.14 1.79 -9.35
C LYS A 71 5.08 1.77 -10.87
N ARG A 72 6.17 1.43 -11.54
CA ARG A 72 6.23 1.32 -13.02
C ARG A 72 5.22 0.29 -13.54
N LYS A 73 5.19 -0.90 -12.96
CA LYS A 73 4.27 -1.98 -13.36
C LYS A 73 2.81 -1.59 -13.16
N LEU A 74 2.47 -0.98 -12.01
CA LEU A 74 1.11 -0.49 -11.74
C LEU A 74 0.72 0.65 -12.69
N THR A 75 1.65 1.54 -13.05
CA THR A 75 1.40 2.58 -14.07
C THR A 75 1.12 1.96 -15.43
N PHE A 76 1.91 0.98 -15.88
CA PHE A 76 1.63 0.27 -17.12
C PHE A 76 0.29 -0.45 -17.09
N SER A 77 -0.07 -1.09 -15.98
CA SER A 77 -1.39 -1.68 -15.82
C SER A 77 -2.51 -0.66 -16.06
N LYS A 78 -2.41 0.53 -15.47
CA LYS A 78 -3.41 1.59 -15.70
C LYS A 78 -3.49 2.00 -17.17
N ILE A 79 -2.34 2.21 -17.82
CA ILE A 79 -2.28 2.59 -19.24
C ILE A 79 -2.97 1.53 -20.10
N PHE A 80 -2.58 0.26 -19.95
CA PHE A 80 -3.18 -0.84 -20.72
C PHE A 80 -4.64 -1.09 -20.38
N SER A 81 -5.07 -0.78 -19.14
CA SER A 81 -6.50 -0.79 -18.79
C SER A 81 -7.28 0.26 -19.56
N PHE A 82 -6.77 1.48 -19.68
CA PHE A 82 -7.41 2.52 -20.48
C PHE A 82 -7.39 2.18 -21.97
N THR A 83 -6.27 1.67 -22.49
CA THR A 83 -6.18 1.19 -23.87
C THR A 83 -7.21 0.09 -24.14
N SER A 84 -7.37 -0.86 -23.23
CA SER A 84 -8.38 -1.91 -23.34
C SER A 84 -9.80 -1.33 -23.46
N ILE A 85 -10.13 -0.32 -22.66
CA ILE A 85 -11.44 0.34 -22.71
C ILE A 85 -11.62 1.07 -24.04
N ALA A 86 -10.60 1.82 -24.48
CA ALA A 86 -10.62 2.53 -25.76
C ALA A 86 -10.80 1.57 -26.95
N CYS A 87 -10.10 0.43 -26.96
CA CYS A 87 -10.27 -0.62 -27.96
C CYS A 87 -11.69 -1.20 -27.93
N GLY A 88 -12.27 -1.46 -26.76
CA GLY A 88 -13.65 -1.95 -26.66
C GLY A 88 -14.68 -0.97 -27.22
N LEU A 89 -14.51 0.33 -26.96
CA LEU A 89 -15.36 1.39 -27.52
C LEU A 89 -15.18 1.50 -29.04
N ALA A 90 -13.94 1.44 -29.53
CA ALA A 90 -13.65 1.45 -30.96
C ALA A 90 -14.24 0.21 -31.68
N ALA A 91 -14.16 -0.97 -31.06
CA ALA A 91 -14.78 -2.19 -31.56
C ALA A 91 -16.29 -2.03 -31.70
N ALA A 92 -16.97 -1.54 -30.66
CA ALA A 92 -18.41 -1.33 -30.68
C ALA A 92 -18.85 -0.34 -31.78
N ALA A 93 -18.07 0.71 -32.03
CA ALA A 93 -18.36 1.68 -33.08
C ALA A 93 -18.05 1.17 -34.49
N ALA A 94 -17.03 0.31 -34.64
CA ALA A 94 -16.56 -0.17 -35.94
C ALA A 94 -17.30 -1.42 -36.42
N ILE A 95 -17.76 -2.30 -35.53
CA ILE A 95 -18.22 -3.65 -35.90
C ILE A 95 -19.45 -3.65 -36.83
N SER A 96 -20.29 -2.62 -36.75
CA SER A 96 -21.45 -2.46 -37.64
C SER A 96 -21.08 -1.96 -39.04
N LYS A 97 -19.90 -1.35 -39.20
CA LYS A 97 -19.43 -0.76 -40.48
C LYS A 97 -18.35 -1.62 -41.15
N ASN A 98 -17.45 -2.19 -40.36
CA ASN A 98 -16.36 -3.03 -40.81
C ASN A 98 -16.07 -4.09 -39.74
N LYS A 99 -16.51 -5.33 -40.02
CA LYS A 99 -16.41 -6.45 -39.09
C LYS A 99 -14.96 -6.81 -38.78
N ASP A 100 -14.08 -6.80 -39.78
CA ASP A 100 -12.67 -7.16 -39.60
C ASP A 100 -11.93 -6.14 -38.73
N LEU A 101 -12.20 -4.84 -38.94
CA LEU A 101 -11.67 -3.78 -38.10
C LEU A 101 -12.21 -3.87 -36.66
N GLY A 102 -13.51 -4.15 -36.50
CA GLY A 102 -14.14 -4.37 -35.20
C GLY A 102 -13.52 -5.55 -34.44
N LEU A 103 -13.29 -6.68 -35.12
CA LEU A 103 -12.60 -7.85 -34.57
C LEU A 103 -11.16 -7.53 -34.18
N GLY A 104 -10.43 -6.77 -35.01
CA GLY A 104 -9.08 -6.29 -34.68
C GLY A 104 -9.05 -5.49 -33.37
N PHE A 105 -10.01 -4.60 -33.16
CA PHE A 105 -10.14 -3.86 -31.91
C PHE A 105 -10.52 -4.75 -30.71
N LEU A 106 -11.37 -5.77 -30.89
CA LEU A 106 -11.67 -6.74 -29.82
C LEU A 106 -10.44 -7.54 -29.39
N ILE A 107 -9.63 -7.99 -30.36
CA ILE A 107 -8.36 -8.66 -30.07
C ILE A 107 -7.43 -7.70 -29.32
N GLY A 108 -7.32 -6.45 -29.77
CA GLY A 108 -6.53 -5.41 -29.10
C GLY A 108 -6.99 -5.12 -27.67
N GLN A 109 -8.31 -5.13 -27.43
CA GLN A 109 -8.90 -5.03 -26.10
C GLN A 109 -8.46 -6.20 -25.22
N MET A 110 -8.61 -7.45 -25.67
CA MET A 110 -8.24 -8.64 -24.91
C MET A 110 -6.75 -8.67 -24.57
N LEU A 111 -5.89 -8.36 -25.54
CA LEU A 111 -4.43 -8.31 -25.33
C LEU A 111 -4.05 -7.24 -24.30
N SER A 112 -4.60 -6.03 -24.45
CA SER A 112 -4.35 -4.92 -23.53
C SER A 112 -4.83 -5.28 -22.11
N LEU A 113 -6.00 -5.91 -21.97
CA LEU A 113 -6.52 -6.34 -20.68
C LEU A 113 -5.60 -7.38 -20.02
N SER A 114 -5.16 -8.40 -20.76
CA SER A 114 -4.25 -9.41 -20.23
C SER A 114 -2.92 -8.82 -19.76
N ILE A 115 -2.33 -7.91 -20.55
CA ILE A 115 -1.09 -7.21 -20.17
C ILE A 115 -1.33 -6.35 -18.92
N SER A 116 -2.48 -5.68 -18.84
CA SER A 116 -2.86 -4.89 -17.67
C SER A 116 -2.92 -5.74 -16.40
N ILE A 117 -3.61 -6.88 -16.46
CA ILE A 117 -3.75 -7.81 -15.33
C ILE A 117 -2.39 -8.35 -14.90
N GLN A 118 -1.57 -8.80 -15.85
CA GLN A 118 -0.23 -9.32 -15.54
C GLN A 118 0.63 -8.26 -14.84
N ASN A 119 0.69 -7.04 -15.37
CA ASN A 119 1.45 -5.96 -14.75
C ASN A 119 0.89 -5.55 -13.39
N ARG A 120 -0.43 -5.65 -13.18
CA ARG A 120 -1.06 -5.40 -11.88
C ARG A 120 -0.63 -6.43 -10.84
N ILE A 121 -0.66 -7.71 -11.19
CA ILE A 121 -0.26 -8.82 -10.30
C ILE A 121 1.22 -8.67 -9.95
N SER A 122 2.10 -8.55 -10.94
CA SER A 122 3.53 -8.37 -10.70
C SER A 122 3.83 -7.10 -9.90
N GLY A 123 3.16 -5.99 -10.23
CA GLY A 123 3.32 -4.73 -9.51
C GLY A 123 2.94 -4.84 -8.03
N ASN A 124 1.83 -5.50 -7.72
CA ASN A 124 1.45 -5.77 -6.33
C ASN A 124 2.47 -6.67 -5.62
N LYS A 125 2.95 -7.73 -6.28
CA LYS A 125 3.97 -8.62 -5.69
C LYS A 125 5.25 -7.86 -5.31
N PHE A 126 5.77 -7.02 -6.21
CA PHE A 126 6.94 -6.20 -5.91
C PHE A 126 6.67 -5.19 -4.80
N LEU A 127 5.46 -4.64 -4.74
CA LEU A 127 5.07 -3.73 -3.68
C LEU A 127 5.03 -4.44 -2.33
N ASP A 128 4.41 -5.61 -2.24
CA ASP A 128 4.31 -6.38 -1.01
C ASP A 128 5.72 -6.78 -0.51
N GLN A 129 6.62 -7.16 -1.43
CA GLN A 129 8.03 -7.41 -1.12
C GLN A 129 8.76 -6.16 -0.60
N ALA A 130 8.55 -5.00 -1.25
CA ALA A 130 9.14 -3.73 -0.79
C ALA A 130 8.69 -3.41 0.64
N ILE A 131 7.39 -3.56 0.92
CA ILE A 131 6.80 -3.35 2.25
C ILE A 131 7.43 -4.31 3.27
N GLN A 132 7.56 -5.60 2.93
CA GLN A 132 8.16 -6.60 3.81
C GLN A 132 9.61 -6.27 4.15
N ILE A 133 10.43 -5.91 3.15
CA ILE A 133 11.83 -5.55 3.37
C ILE A 133 11.93 -4.31 4.25
N ARG A 134 11.20 -3.24 3.92
CA ARG A 134 11.18 -2.02 4.73
C ARG A 134 10.75 -2.28 6.17
N ASN A 135 9.74 -3.13 6.38
CA ASN A 135 9.28 -3.49 7.72
C ASN A 135 10.31 -4.36 8.46
N LYS A 136 11.00 -5.27 7.77
CA LYS A 136 12.11 -6.05 8.34
C LYS A 136 13.23 -5.12 8.78
N ASP A 137 13.66 -4.20 7.92
CA ASP A 137 14.73 -3.23 8.20
C ASP A 137 14.34 -2.31 9.37
N PHE A 138 13.07 -1.91 9.44
CA PHE A 138 12.54 -1.11 10.55
C PHE A 138 12.51 -1.86 11.89
N LEU A 139 12.16 -3.15 11.88
CA LEU A 139 12.12 -3.99 13.08
C LEU A 139 13.50 -4.47 13.53
N PHE A 140 14.41 -4.72 12.59
CA PHE A 140 15.74 -5.32 12.83
C PHE A 140 16.86 -4.52 12.16
N PRO A 141 17.11 -3.26 12.58
CA PRO A 141 18.17 -2.45 11.99
C PRO A 141 19.56 -3.08 12.25
N GLY A 142 20.39 -3.19 11.21
CA GLY A 142 21.79 -3.63 11.32
C GLY A 142 22.02 -5.15 11.36
N LYS A 143 21.03 -5.96 10.97
CA LYS A 143 21.20 -7.40 10.72
C LYS A 143 21.11 -7.68 9.22
N ASP A 144 22.21 -7.48 8.53
CA ASP A 144 22.44 -7.95 7.15
C ASP A 144 23.16 -9.31 7.15
#